data_AF-A0A953TUR7-F1
#
_entry.id   AF-A0A953TUR7-F1
#
_cell.length_a   1.000
_cell.length_b   1.000
_cell.length_c   1.000
_cell.angle_alpha   90.00
_cell.angle_beta   90.00
_cell.angle_gamma   90.00
#
_symmetry.space_group_name_H-M   'P 1'
#
loop_
_entity.id
_entity.type
_entity.pdbx_description
1 polymer ?
#
loop_
_entity_poly.entity_id
_entity_poly.type
_entity_poly.pdbx_seq_one_letter_code
_entity_poly.pdbx_strand_id
1 'polypeptide(L)' 'MTNYNAPPDYDDTREHLWNFFQSVKTRQPSIEDAEFGNNAAIACHMANYSYFNKAAAVWNAEGKTIERG' A
#
# COMPACT_ATOMS: atom_id res chain seq x y z
N MET A 1 1.30 -7.40 -19.69
CA MET A 1 1.55 -7.41 -18.24
C MET A 1 2.89 -8.09 -18.01
N THR A 2 3.88 -7.36 -17.52
CA THR A 2 5.10 -7.97 -16.97
C THR A 2 4.77 -8.48 -15.59
N ASN A 3 4.82 -9.79 -15.38
CA ASN A 3 4.65 -10.37 -14.05
C ASN A 3 5.88 -9.97 -13.21
N TYR A 4 5.64 -9.24 -12.13
CA TYR A 4 6.65 -9.05 -11.11
C TYR A 4 6.75 -10.34 -10.29
N ASN A 5 7.96 -10.86 -10.15
CA ASN A 5 8.28 -11.94 -9.23
C ASN A 5 9.34 -11.43 -8.27
N ALA A 6 9.10 -11.59 -6.97
CA ALA A 6 10.13 -11.33 -5.98
C ALA A 6 11.34 -12.27 -6.23
N PRO A 7 12.57 -11.84 -5.90
CA PRO A 7 13.73 -12.71 -5.96
C PRO A 7 13.54 -14.00 -5.12
N PRO A 8 14.20 -15.11 -5.47
CA PRO A 8 14.27 -16.27 -4.59
C PRO A 8 14.75 -15.88 -3.20
N ASP A 9 14.14 -16.45 -2.16
CA ASP A 9 14.45 -16.21 -0.74
C ASP A 9 14.23 -14.76 -0.25
N TYR A 10 13.44 -13.98 -0.99
CA TYR A 10 13.02 -12.66 -0.54
C TYR A 10 12.13 -12.74 0.72
N ASP A 11 12.54 -12.05 1.78
CA ASP A 11 11.83 -11.91 3.04
C ASP A 11 11.43 -10.43 3.20
N ASP A 12 10.17 -10.14 2.90
CA ASP A 12 9.59 -8.81 2.96
C ASP A 12 9.66 -8.25 4.39
N THR A 13 9.33 -9.06 5.39
CA THR A 13 9.32 -8.70 6.80
C THR A 13 10.70 -8.22 7.25
N ARG A 14 11.75 -8.95 6.85
CA ARG A 14 13.13 -8.55 7.12
C ARG A 14 13.47 -7.21 6.48
N GLU A 15 13.07 -6.96 5.23
CA GLU A 15 13.35 -5.70 4.54
C GLU A 15 12.59 -4.51 5.16
N HIS A 16 11.29 -4.66 5.43
CA HIS A 16 10.46 -3.62 6.06
C HIS A 16 11.06 -3.18 7.41
N LEU A 17 11.43 -4.16 8.25
CA LEU A 17 12.05 -3.88 9.54
C LEU A 17 13.43 -3.23 9.39
N TRP A 18 14.25 -3.69 8.43
CA TRP A 18 15.54 -3.07 8.16
C TRP A 18 15.40 -1.60 7.76
N ASN A 19 14.49 -1.28 6.83
CA ASN A 19 14.22 0.09 6.36
C ASN A 19 13.76 1.00 7.50
N PHE A 20 12.86 0.50 8.36
CA PHE A 20 12.44 1.22 9.57
C PHE A 20 13.62 1.49 10.52
N PHE A 21 14.44 0.49 10.83
CA PHE A 21 15.58 0.71 11.71
C PHE A 21 16.63 1.67 11.13
N GLN A 22 16.86 1.62 9.81
CA GLN A 22 17.75 2.58 9.13
C GLN A 22 17.21 4.01 9.21
N SER A 23 15.91 4.22 9.01
CA SER A 23 15.30 5.56 9.09
C SER A 23 15.47 6.16 10.49
N VAL A 24 15.21 5.36 11.54
CA VAL A 24 15.41 5.75 12.94
C VAL A 24 16.88 6.07 13.23
N LYS A 25 17.80 5.18 12.83
CA LYS A 25 19.25 5.34 13.09
C LYS A 25 19.82 6.61 12.43
N THR A 26 19.39 6.90 11.22
CA THR A 26 19.92 8.02 10.40
C THR A 26 19.13 9.32 10.57
N ARG A 27 17.99 9.26 11.27
CA ARG A 27 16.99 10.34 11.35
C ARG A 27 16.55 10.83 9.98
N GLN A 28 16.47 9.93 9.02
CA GLN A 28 15.90 10.20 7.71
C GLN A 28 14.43 9.76 7.68
N PRO A 29 13.62 10.30 6.75
CA PRO A 29 12.24 9.84 6.57
C PRO A 29 12.16 8.32 6.32
N SER A 30 11.13 7.67 6.87
CA SER A 30 10.82 6.28 6.56
C SER A 30 10.28 6.16 5.14
N ILE A 31 10.63 5.08 4.45
CA ILE A 31 10.08 4.77 3.11
C ILE A 31 8.58 4.49 3.20
N GLU A 32 8.15 3.80 4.26
CA GLU A 32 6.74 3.52 4.56
C GLU A 32 6.26 4.47 5.65
N ASP A 33 5.86 5.66 5.25
CA ASP A 33 5.38 6.71 6.14
C ASP A 33 3.84 6.72 6.23
N ALA A 34 3.29 7.78 6.83
CA ALA A 34 1.85 7.92 7.01
C ALA A 34 1.09 8.07 5.68
N GLU A 35 1.71 8.65 4.65
CA GLU A 35 1.09 8.79 3.33
C GLU A 35 1.02 7.42 2.64
N PHE A 36 2.13 6.66 2.70
CA PHE A 36 2.15 5.27 2.23
C PHE A 36 1.06 4.44 2.92
N GLY A 37 0.99 4.49 4.26
CA GLY A 37 -0.02 3.77 5.04
C GLY A 37 -1.45 4.17 4.70
N ASN A 38 -1.71 5.47 4.47
CA ASN A 38 -3.02 5.96 4.05
C ASN A 38 -3.42 5.38 2.68
N ASN A 39 -2.50 5.37 1.71
CA ASN A 39 -2.77 4.81 0.38
C ASN A 39 -3.02 3.30 0.44
N ALA A 40 -2.26 2.56 1.25
CA ALA A 40 -2.50 1.13 1.50
C ALA A 40 -3.89 0.89 2.11
N ALA A 41 -4.29 1.67 3.11
CA ALA A 41 -5.62 1.57 3.71
C ALA A 41 -6.74 1.86 2.70
N ILE A 42 -6.59 2.89 1.85
CA ILE A 42 -7.54 3.20 0.78
C ILE A 42 -7.67 2.01 -0.18
N ALA A 43 -6.56 1.41 -0.62
CA ALA A 43 -6.58 0.24 -1.50
C ALA A 43 -7.30 -0.96 -0.84
N CYS A 44 -7.07 -1.22 0.45
CA CYS A 44 -7.80 -2.24 1.19
C CYS A 44 -9.31 -1.96 1.22
N HIS A 45 -9.72 -0.71 1.46
CA HIS A 45 -11.13 -0.34 1.44
C HIS A 45 -11.75 -0.44 0.03
N MET A 46 -11.00 -0.14 -1.02
CA MET A 46 -11.45 -0.34 -2.41
C MET A 46 -11.63 -1.83 -2.74
N ALA A 47 -10.72 -2.69 -2.29
CA ALA A 47 -10.86 -4.13 -2.44
C ALA A 47 -12.11 -4.66 -1.72
N ASN A 48 -12.35 -4.19 -0.48
CA ASN A 48 -13.56 -4.50 0.28
C ASN A 48 -14.82 -4.01 -0.45
N TYR A 49 -14.82 -2.76 -0.92
CA TYR A 49 -15.94 -2.19 -1.68
C TYR A 49 -16.26 -3.05 -2.91
N SER A 50 -15.23 -3.40 -3.69
CA SER A 50 -15.38 -4.24 -4.89
C SER A 50 -15.96 -5.62 -4.55
N TYR A 51 -15.45 -6.25 -3.49
CA TYR A 51 -15.95 -7.54 -3.03
C TYR A 51 -17.44 -7.51 -2.67
N PHE A 52 -17.90 -6.49 -1.95
CA PHE A 52 -19.30 -6.41 -1.52
C PHE A 52 -20.24 -5.93 -2.63
N ASN A 53 -19.82 -4.99 -3.47
CA ASN A 53 -20.67 -4.39 -4.52
C ASN A 53 -20.58 -5.11 -5.87
N LYS A 54 -19.71 -6.13 -5.99
CA LYS A 54 -19.49 -6.91 -7.22
C LYS A 54 -19.23 -6.02 -8.43
N ALA A 55 -18.46 -4.96 -8.23
CA ALA A 55 -18.15 -3.94 -9.23
C ALA A 55 -16.74 -3.40 -9.02
N ALA A 56 -16.14 -2.83 -10.06
CA ALA A 56 -14.87 -2.13 -9.92
C ALA A 56 -15.02 -0.97 -8.91
N ALA A 57 -14.02 -0.81 -8.05
CA ALA A 57 -13.92 0.33 -7.14
C ALA A 57 -13.01 1.38 -7.78
N VAL A 58 -13.44 2.64 -7.77
CA VAL A 58 -12.66 3.79 -8.25
C VAL A 58 -12.46 4.76 -7.09
N TRP A 59 -11.22 5.24 -6.91
CA TRP A 59 -10.90 6.25 -5.91
C TRP A 59 -11.14 7.66 -6.48
N ASN A 60 -12.03 8.42 -5.86
CA ASN A 60 -12.19 9.85 -6.12
C ASN A 60 -11.32 10.64 -5.13
N ALA A 61 -10.17 11.13 -5.59
CA ALA A 61 -9.22 11.84 -4.75
C ALA A 61 -9.71 13.22 -4.27
N GLU A 62 -10.52 13.91 -5.08
CA GLU A 62 -11.08 15.22 -4.73
C GLU A 62 -12.14 15.08 -3.63
N GLY A 63 -13.05 14.13 -3.79
CA GLY A 63 -14.10 13.82 -2.82
C GLY A 63 -13.64 12.99 -1.62
N LYS A 64 -12.46 12.34 -1.71
CA LYS A 64 -11.96 11.34 -0.77
C LYS A 64 -12.95 10.20 -0.54
N THR A 65 -13.55 9.71 -1.61
CA THR A 65 -14.61 8.69 -1.61
C THR A 65 -14.27 7.53 -2.55
N ILE A 66 -14.86 6.36 -2.26
CA ILE A 66 -14.84 5.21 -3.17
C ILE A 66 -16.15 5.18 -3.94
N GLU A 67 -16.03 5.11 -5.27
CA GLU A 67 -17.14 5.11 -6.20
C GLU A 67 -17.17 3.82 -7.01
N ARG A 68 -18.34 3.51 -7.57
CA ARG A 68 -18.52 2.39 -8.48
C ARG A 68 -17.96 2.76 -9.85
N GLY A 69 -17.06 1.93 -10.38
CA GLY A 69 -16.52 2.05 -11.74
C GLY A 69 -17.45 1.56 -12.84
#